data_AF-A0A258HA43-F1
#
_entry.id   AF-A0A258HA43-F1
#
_cell.length_a   1.000
_cell.length_b   1.000
_cell.length_c   1.000
_cell.angle_alpha   90.00
_cell.angle_beta   90.00
_cell.angle_gamma   90.00
#
_symmetry.space_group_name_H-M   'P 1'
#
loop_
_entity.id
_entity.type
_entity.pdbx_description
1 polymer ?
#
loop_
_entity_poly.entity_id
_entity_poly.type
_entity_poly.pdbx_seq_one_letter_code
_entity_poly.pdbx_strand_id
1 'polypeptide(L)'
;MKKIVAVWPPAPRTKDAGTIAVFYAVVLVVFTAAQLFSFEKFIPLLEAFGLPGEHTGRFVAVLLVVCGVFALPFLLRMKLSIGMRFVSMVAGWIVPASWLFLSLWVNITAVSIANAGFLGASVRLEPGWWMVCVAVGLGILAAWSAWGLWPGRRSASLERTHKK
;
A
#
# COMPACT_ATOMS: atom_id res chain seq x y z
N MET A 1 13.57 30.34 -4.86
CA MET A 1 12.65 29.20 -4.65
C MET A 1 13.03 28.08 -5.61
N LYS A 2 13.41 26.88 -5.12
CA LYS A 2 13.68 25.72 -6.00
C LYS A 2 12.37 25.27 -6.64
N LYS A 3 12.27 25.29 -7.98
CA LYS A 3 11.06 24.89 -8.71
C LYS A 3 10.82 23.39 -8.52
N ILE A 4 9.71 23.02 -7.89
CA ILE A 4 9.29 21.61 -7.78
C ILE A 4 8.73 21.23 -9.15
N VAL A 5 9.48 20.43 -9.90
CA VAL A 5 9.08 19.96 -11.24
C VAL A 5 8.79 18.47 -11.16
N ALA A 6 7.71 18.03 -11.80
CA ALA A 6 7.41 16.61 -11.94
C ALA A 6 8.36 15.97 -12.96
N VAL A 7 9.06 14.93 -12.56
CA VAL A 7 10.08 14.25 -13.36
C VAL A 7 9.68 12.79 -13.56
N TRP A 8 10.05 12.21 -14.70
CA TRP A 8 9.90 10.79 -14.91
C TRP A 8 10.77 9.99 -13.93
N PRO A 9 10.29 8.84 -13.45
CA PRO A 9 11.06 7.99 -12.57
C PRO A 9 12.31 7.45 -13.29
N PRO A 10 13.43 7.21 -12.57
CA PRO A 10 14.57 6.51 -13.13
C PRO A 10 14.17 5.12 -13.59
N ALA A 11 14.99 4.56 -14.48
CA ALA A 11 14.81 3.19 -14.92
C ALA A 11 14.82 2.22 -13.71
N PRO A 12 14.01 1.16 -13.71
CA PRO A 12 14.04 0.15 -12.67
C PRO A 12 15.44 -0.49 -12.60
N ARG A 13 15.84 -0.96 -11.41
CA ARG A 13 17.11 -1.68 -11.25
C ARG A 13 17.18 -2.93 -12.12
N THR A 14 16.07 -3.64 -12.23
CA THR A 14 15.91 -4.87 -13.00
C THR A 14 14.57 -4.84 -13.72
N LYS A 15 14.42 -5.61 -14.80
CA LYS A 15 13.13 -5.75 -15.48
C LYS A 15 12.07 -6.28 -14.51
N ASP A 16 12.45 -7.24 -13.67
CA ASP A 16 11.58 -7.87 -12.69
C ASP A 16 11.05 -6.90 -11.64
N ALA A 17 11.86 -5.92 -11.21
CA ALA A 17 11.39 -4.89 -10.27
C ALA A 17 10.24 -4.06 -10.84
N GLY A 18 10.23 -3.81 -12.15
CA GLY A 18 9.10 -3.17 -12.82
C GLY A 18 7.86 -4.05 -12.80
N THR A 19 8.01 -5.32 -13.18
CA THR A 19 6.91 -6.30 -13.20
C THR A 19 6.30 -6.52 -11.81
N ILE A 20 7.15 -6.70 -10.80
CA ILE A 20 6.72 -6.89 -9.40
C ILE A 20 5.96 -5.67 -8.88
N ALA A 21 6.41 -4.45 -9.21
CA ALA A 21 5.70 -3.25 -8.80
C ALA A 21 4.32 -3.13 -9.47
N VAL A 22 4.21 -3.50 -10.76
CA VAL A 22 2.91 -3.55 -11.45
C VAL A 22 2.00 -4.61 -10.85
N PHE A 23 2.51 -5.81 -10.59
CA PHE A 23 1.74 -6.86 -9.93
C PHE A 23 1.23 -6.40 -8.56
N TYR A 24 2.10 -5.79 -7.75
CA TYR A 24 1.72 -5.24 -6.47
C TYR A 24 0.67 -4.12 -6.60
N ALA A 25 0.81 -3.24 -7.59
CA ALA A 25 -0.19 -2.21 -7.88
C ALA A 25 -1.56 -2.82 -8.19
N VAL A 26 -1.62 -3.88 -9.01
CA VAL A 26 -2.87 -4.59 -9.34
C VAL A 26 -3.53 -5.14 -8.07
N VAL A 27 -2.75 -5.78 -7.19
CA VAL A 27 -3.27 -6.30 -5.91
C VAL A 27 -3.83 -5.18 -5.05
N LEU A 28 -3.11 -4.06 -4.91
CA LEU A 28 -3.58 -2.91 -4.16
C LEU A 28 -4.84 -2.29 -4.77
N VAL A 29 -4.92 -2.18 -6.09
CA VAL A 29 -6.13 -1.68 -6.78
C VAL A 29 -7.33 -2.57 -6.46
N VAL A 30 -7.18 -3.90 -6.55
CA VAL A 30 -8.27 -4.83 -6.23
C VAL A 30 -8.72 -4.68 -4.77
N PHE A 31 -7.78 -4.63 -3.83
CA PHE A 31 -8.09 -4.46 -2.41
C PHE A 31 -8.78 -3.13 -2.14
N THR A 32 -8.17 -2.03 -2.58
CA THR A 32 -8.68 -0.68 -2.36
C THR A 32 -10.03 -0.47 -3.04
N ALA A 33 -10.24 -0.99 -4.26
CA ALA A 33 -11.53 -0.91 -4.93
C ALA A 33 -12.60 -1.68 -4.15
N ALA A 34 -12.31 -2.92 -3.74
CA ALA A 34 -13.25 -3.74 -2.97
C ALA A 34 -13.61 -3.11 -1.62
N GLN A 35 -12.62 -2.52 -0.93
CA GLN A 35 -12.81 -1.77 0.32
C GLN A 35 -13.62 -0.50 0.10
N LEU A 36 -13.39 0.23 -1.00
CA LEU A 36 -14.13 1.47 -1.31
C LEU A 36 -15.59 1.17 -1.67
N PHE A 37 -15.86 0.11 -2.44
CA PHE A 37 -17.22 -0.31 -2.77
C PHE A 37 -18.02 -0.78 -1.55
N SER A 38 -17.34 -1.33 -0.55
CA SER A 38 -17.96 -1.82 0.68
C SER A 38 -17.63 -0.93 1.89
N PHE A 39 -17.27 0.33 1.68
CA PHE A 39 -16.67 1.17 2.71
C PHE A 39 -17.57 1.37 3.93
N GLU A 40 -18.87 1.54 3.71
CA GLU A 40 -19.89 1.65 4.77
C GLU A 40 -19.93 0.42 5.69
N LYS A 41 -19.68 -0.78 5.13
CA LYS A 41 -19.63 -2.05 5.87
C LYS A 41 -18.22 -2.41 6.34
N PHE A 42 -17.20 -1.78 5.75
CA PHE A 42 -15.80 -2.02 6.09
C PHE A 42 -15.42 -1.36 7.42
N ILE A 43 -15.95 -0.17 7.70
CA ILE A 43 -15.76 0.50 9.00
C ILE A 43 -16.23 -0.39 10.17
N PRO A 44 -17.50 -0.84 10.24
CA PRO A 44 -17.95 -1.68 11.35
C PRO A 44 -17.24 -3.04 11.38
N LEU A 45 -16.77 -3.54 10.23
CA LEU A 45 -15.94 -4.74 10.18
C LEU A 45 -14.62 -4.53 10.92
N LEU A 46 -13.93 -3.41 10.73
CA LEU A 46 -12.68 -3.12 11.44
C LEU A 46 -12.91 -2.73 12.90
N GLU A 47 -14.06 -2.15 13.24
CA GLU A 47 -14.44 -1.91 14.65
C GLU A 47 -14.67 -3.23 15.39
N ALA A 48 -15.22 -4.25 14.70
CA ALA A 48 -15.36 -5.60 15.24
C ALA A 48 -14.02 -6.30 15.50
N PHE A 49 -12.88 -5.77 15.05
CA PHE A 49 -11.56 -6.34 15.34
C PHE A 49 -11.12 -6.06 16.79
N GLY A 50 -11.92 -5.31 17.56
CA GLY A 50 -11.63 -5.05 18.98
C GLY A 50 -10.38 -4.19 19.17
N LEU A 51 -10.11 -3.27 18.25
CA LEU A 51 -8.99 -2.34 18.37
C LEU A 51 -9.20 -1.37 19.55
N PRO A 52 -8.14 -0.96 20.25
CA PRO A 52 -8.27 -0.01 21.34
C PRO A 52 -8.72 1.36 20.82
N GLY A 53 -9.80 1.90 21.38
CA GLY A 53 -10.35 3.22 21.07
C GLY A 53 -11.61 3.18 20.18
N GLU A 54 -12.59 4.00 20.53
CA GLU A 54 -13.94 4.00 19.94
C GLU A 54 -13.97 4.31 18.43
N HIS A 55 -12.97 5.03 17.91
CA HIS A 55 -12.93 5.45 16.51
C HIS A 55 -11.75 4.87 15.72
N THR A 56 -10.96 4.01 16.34
CA THR A 56 -9.72 3.49 15.74
C THR A 56 -10.00 2.67 14.48
N GLY A 57 -11.06 1.85 14.47
CA GLY A 57 -11.47 1.09 13.28
C GLY A 57 -11.76 1.97 12.06
N ARG A 58 -12.48 3.08 12.27
CA ARG A 58 -12.76 4.09 11.23
C ARG A 58 -11.48 4.74 10.70
N PHE A 59 -10.57 5.15 11.59
CA PHE A 59 -9.30 5.74 11.18
C PHE A 59 -8.46 4.76 10.35
N VAL A 60 -8.41 3.49 10.76
CA VAL A 60 -7.67 2.45 10.03
C VAL A 60 -8.32 2.17 8.66
N ALA A 61 -9.65 2.13 8.57
CA ALA A 61 -10.35 1.98 7.28
C ALA A 61 -9.97 3.08 6.30
N VAL A 62 -10.05 4.35 6.74
CA VAL A 62 -9.67 5.51 5.92
C VAL A 62 -8.19 5.43 5.55
N LEU A 63 -7.32 5.13 6.51
CA LEU A 63 -5.87 5.03 6.30
C LEU A 63 -5.53 3.99 5.24
N LEU A 64 -6.12 2.79 5.30
CA LEU A 64 -5.88 1.70 4.36
C LEU A 64 -6.28 2.09 2.93
N VAL A 65 -7.48 2.64 2.77
CA VAL A 65 -7.99 3.03 1.44
C VAL A 65 -7.17 4.18 0.87
N VAL A 66 -6.93 5.23 1.66
CA VAL A 66 -6.13 6.40 1.24
C VAL A 66 -4.72 5.96 0.87
N CYS A 67 -4.02 5.22 1.74
CA CYS A 67 -2.66 4.75 1.45
C CYS A 67 -2.62 3.82 0.23
N GLY A 68 -3.64 2.98 0.05
CA GLY A 68 -3.79 2.12 -1.13
C GLY A 68 -3.82 2.93 -2.43
N VAL A 69 -4.65 3.98 -2.50
CA VAL A 69 -4.70 4.88 -3.68
C VAL A 69 -3.39 5.64 -3.85
N PHE A 70 -2.85 6.21 -2.77
CA PHE A 70 -1.62 7.02 -2.83
C PHE A 70 -0.35 6.20 -3.11
N ALA A 71 -0.38 4.88 -2.96
CA ALA A 71 0.71 3.99 -3.33
C ALA A 71 0.87 3.84 -4.86
N LEU A 72 -0.25 3.90 -5.60
CA LEU A 72 -0.28 3.60 -7.03
C LEU A 72 0.65 4.48 -7.88
N PRO A 73 0.74 5.81 -7.67
CA PRO A 73 1.63 6.65 -8.47
C PRO A 73 3.11 6.22 -8.42
N PHE A 74 3.57 5.68 -7.30
CA PHE A 74 4.93 5.14 -7.17
C PHE A 74 5.08 3.82 -7.92
N LEU A 75 4.15 2.88 -7.69
CA LEU A 75 4.22 1.52 -8.25
C LEU A 75 4.05 1.50 -9.77
N LEU A 76 3.13 2.33 -10.28
CA LEU A 76 2.86 2.49 -11.72
C LEU A 76 3.84 3.46 -12.40
N ARG A 77 4.85 3.97 -11.68
CA ARG A 77 5.91 4.81 -12.25
C ARG A 77 5.36 6.07 -12.95
N MET A 78 4.35 6.71 -12.36
CA MET A 78 3.77 7.94 -12.87
C MET A 78 4.72 9.14 -12.72
N LYS A 79 4.51 10.17 -13.52
CA LYS A 79 5.28 11.42 -13.47
C LYS A 79 4.93 12.20 -12.20
N LEU A 80 5.88 12.31 -11.27
CA LEU A 80 5.69 12.94 -9.96
C LEU A 80 6.91 13.78 -9.59
N SER A 81 6.75 14.66 -8.59
CA SER A 81 7.92 15.24 -7.91
C SER A 81 8.63 14.18 -7.07
N ILE A 82 9.92 14.40 -6.78
CA ILE A 82 10.71 13.47 -5.96
C ILE A 82 10.07 13.28 -4.57
N GLY A 83 9.62 14.36 -3.95
CA GLY A 83 8.96 14.31 -2.63
C GLY A 83 7.66 13.51 -2.66
N MET A 84 6.79 13.78 -3.64
CA MET A 84 5.53 13.03 -3.77
C MET A 84 5.77 11.55 -4.01
N ARG A 85 6.86 11.22 -4.69
CA ARG A 85 7.23 9.83 -4.95
C ARG A 85 7.70 9.09 -3.69
N PHE A 86 8.37 9.77 -2.77
CA PHE A 86 8.65 9.22 -1.44
C PHE A 86 7.36 9.02 -0.65
N VAL A 87 6.44 9.98 -0.67
CA VAL A 87 5.14 9.86 0.00
C VAL A 87 4.37 8.65 -0.53
N SER A 88 4.27 8.49 -1.85
CA SER A 88 3.64 7.32 -2.47
C SER A 88 4.35 6.00 -2.15
N MET A 89 5.69 6.00 -2.09
CA MET A 89 6.44 4.80 -1.68
C MET A 89 6.12 4.42 -0.22
N VAL A 90 6.07 5.41 0.69
CA VAL A 90 5.72 5.19 2.10
C VAL A 90 4.27 4.71 2.24
N ALA A 91 3.33 5.29 1.48
CA ALA A 91 1.95 4.82 1.44
C ALA A 91 1.87 3.33 1.03
N GLY A 92 2.69 2.90 0.07
CA GLY A 92 2.81 1.49 -0.33
C GLY A 92 3.38 0.56 0.75
N TRP A 93 4.06 1.09 1.76
CA TRP A 93 4.53 0.34 2.95
C TRP A 93 3.52 0.33 4.09
N ILE A 94 2.75 1.41 4.25
CA ILE A 94 1.73 1.51 5.31
C ILE A 94 0.67 0.43 5.15
N VAL A 95 0.20 0.16 3.92
CA VAL A 95 -0.82 -0.85 3.67
C VAL A 95 -0.44 -2.25 4.20
N PRO A 96 0.69 -2.87 3.80
CA PRO A 96 1.08 -4.18 4.31
C PRO A 96 1.41 -4.14 5.81
N ALA A 97 1.97 -3.05 6.32
CA ALA A 97 2.26 -2.90 7.75
C ALA A 97 0.97 -2.88 8.59
N SER A 98 -0.04 -2.12 8.17
CA SER A 98 -1.35 -2.10 8.80
C SER A 98 -2.02 -3.46 8.75
N TRP A 99 -2.03 -4.14 7.60
CA TRP A 99 -2.59 -5.49 7.50
C TRP A 99 -1.85 -6.52 8.35
N LEU A 100 -0.52 -6.43 8.45
CA LEU A 100 0.27 -7.31 9.29
C LEU A 100 -0.09 -7.10 10.76
N PHE A 101 -0.16 -5.85 11.20
CA PHE A 101 -0.58 -5.50 12.55
C PHE A 101 -2.00 -6.01 12.87
N LEU A 102 -2.97 -5.75 12.00
CA LEU A 102 -4.36 -6.21 12.20
C LEU A 102 -4.45 -7.73 12.23
N SER A 103 -3.73 -8.42 11.34
CA SER A 103 -3.72 -9.88 11.28
C SER A 103 -3.13 -10.49 12.55
N LEU A 104 -2.02 -9.95 13.04
CA LEU A 104 -1.42 -10.38 14.30
C LEU A 104 -2.35 -10.07 15.48
N TRP A 105 -2.95 -8.89 15.51
CA TRP A 105 -3.89 -8.48 16.55
C TRP A 105 -5.04 -9.47 16.69
N VAL A 106 -5.77 -9.73 15.59
CA VAL A 106 -6.91 -10.66 15.57
C VAL A 106 -6.50 -12.06 16.04
N ASN A 107 -5.37 -12.59 15.55
CA ASN A 107 -4.93 -13.95 15.89
C ASN A 107 -4.46 -14.05 17.35
N ILE A 108 -3.79 -13.03 17.88
CA ILE A 108 -3.28 -13.03 19.27
C ILE A 108 -4.40 -12.81 20.28
N THR A 109 -5.34 -11.92 19.96
CA THR A 109 -6.47 -11.60 20.85
C THR A 109 -7.63 -12.57 20.72
N ALA A 110 -7.56 -13.50 19.75
CA ALA A 110 -8.58 -14.51 19.46
C ALA A 110 -9.99 -13.91 19.31
N VAL A 111 -10.09 -12.72 18.71
CA VAL A 111 -11.37 -12.05 18.47
C VAL A 111 -12.15 -12.84 17.42
N SER A 112 -13.38 -13.23 17.77
CA SER A 112 -14.27 -13.93 16.85
C SER A 112 -14.87 -12.96 15.83
N ILE A 113 -14.20 -12.83 14.69
CA ILE A 113 -14.69 -12.09 13.53
C ILE A 113 -15.08 -13.04 12.39
N ALA A 114 -16.09 -12.65 11.62
CA ALA A 114 -16.60 -13.45 10.50
C ALA A 114 -15.88 -13.20 9.16
N ASN A 115 -15.01 -12.18 9.08
CA ASN A 115 -14.36 -11.79 7.84
C ASN A 115 -12.98 -11.15 8.08
N ALA A 116 -11.96 -11.62 7.36
CA ALA A 116 -10.59 -11.12 7.36
C ALA A 116 -10.43 -9.68 6.84
N GLY A 117 -11.38 -9.17 6.04
CA GLY A 117 -11.46 -7.76 5.66
C GLY A 117 -10.56 -7.29 4.51
N PHE A 118 -9.64 -8.12 3.98
CA PHE A 118 -8.73 -7.72 2.88
C PHE A 118 -9.47 -7.17 1.65
N LEU A 119 -10.56 -7.82 1.26
CA LEU A 119 -11.44 -7.44 0.14
C LEU A 119 -12.66 -6.62 0.60
N GLY A 120 -12.55 -5.95 1.75
CA GLY A 120 -13.68 -5.28 2.40
C GLY A 120 -14.76 -6.26 2.85
N ALA A 121 -16.01 -5.80 2.90
CA ALA A 121 -17.15 -6.64 3.28
C ALA A 121 -17.75 -7.43 2.10
N SER A 122 -17.18 -7.30 0.89
CA SER A 122 -17.70 -7.88 -0.34
C SER A 122 -17.51 -9.39 -0.43
N VAL A 123 -16.37 -9.89 0.06
CA VAL A 123 -16.02 -11.32 0.09
C VAL A 123 -15.78 -11.72 1.52
N ARG A 124 -16.47 -12.78 1.97
CA ARG A 124 -16.26 -13.35 3.30
C ARG A 124 -15.06 -14.31 3.24
N LEU A 125 -14.01 -13.95 3.94
CA LEU A 125 -12.84 -14.80 4.11
C LEU A 125 -12.70 -15.10 5.59
N GLU A 126 -12.68 -16.38 5.95
CA GLU A 126 -12.51 -16.77 7.35
C GLU A 126 -11.16 -16.28 7.87
N PRO A 127 -11.12 -15.58 9.02
CA PRO A 127 -9.88 -15.07 9.56
C PRO A 127 -9.00 -16.20 10.08
N GLY A 128 -7.68 -16.02 9.97
CA GLY A 128 -6.71 -16.99 10.48
C GLY A 128 -5.27 -16.60 10.19
N TRP A 129 -4.34 -17.51 10.46
CA TRP A 129 -2.90 -17.26 10.30
C TRP A 129 -2.46 -17.01 8.85
N TRP A 130 -3.23 -17.47 7.87
CA TRP A 130 -2.98 -17.17 6.45
C TRP A 130 -2.97 -15.65 6.18
N MET A 131 -3.74 -14.87 6.95
CA MET A 131 -3.78 -13.41 6.83
C MET A 131 -2.39 -12.80 7.09
N VAL A 132 -1.67 -13.34 8.07
CA VAL A 132 -0.30 -12.93 8.40
C VAL A 132 0.63 -13.25 7.23
N CYS A 133 0.53 -14.45 6.65
CA CYS A 133 1.32 -14.84 5.47
C CYS A 133 1.08 -13.91 4.28
N VAL A 134 -0.19 -13.55 4.01
CA VAL A 134 -0.56 -12.61 2.95
C VAL A 134 0.03 -11.23 3.23
N ALA A 135 -0.11 -10.71 4.45
CA ALA A 135 0.44 -9.41 4.82
C ALA A 135 1.97 -9.37 4.70
N VAL A 136 2.67 -10.44 5.10
CA VAL A 136 4.12 -10.58 4.90
C VAL A 136 4.46 -10.60 3.41
N GLY A 137 3.70 -11.34 2.59
CA GLY A 137 3.87 -11.37 1.13
C GLY A 137 3.75 -9.98 0.50
N LEU A 138 2.74 -9.19 0.90
CA LEU A 138 2.59 -7.80 0.49
C LEU A 138 3.77 -6.93 0.95
N GLY A 139 4.28 -7.16 2.17
CA GLY A 139 5.47 -6.50 2.68
C GLY A 139 6.72 -6.79 1.85
N ILE A 140 6.90 -8.04 1.41
CA ILE A 140 8.00 -8.42 0.51
C ILE A 140 7.88 -7.72 -0.85
N LEU A 141 6.66 -7.66 -1.42
CA LEU A 141 6.40 -6.94 -2.67
C LEU A 141 6.68 -5.44 -2.53
N ALA A 142 6.28 -4.83 -1.41
CA ALA A 142 6.57 -3.44 -1.09
C ALA A 142 8.09 -3.20 -0.97
N ALA A 143 8.80 -4.09 -0.27
CA ALA A 143 10.25 -4.03 -0.11
C ALA A 143 10.99 -4.11 -1.45
N TRP A 144 10.61 -5.07 -2.29
CA TRP A 144 11.22 -5.27 -3.59
C TRP A 144 10.97 -4.08 -4.52
N SER A 145 9.74 -3.56 -4.52
CA SER A 145 9.35 -2.39 -5.29
C SER A 145 10.11 -1.13 -4.82
N ALA A 146 10.21 -0.91 -3.51
CA ALA A 146 10.94 0.22 -2.92
C ALA A 146 12.43 0.17 -3.27
N TRP A 147 13.07 -0.99 -3.11
CA TRP A 147 14.48 -1.19 -3.45
C TRP A 147 14.73 -1.03 -4.96
N GLY A 148 13.88 -1.64 -5.78
CA GLY A 148 14.03 -1.68 -7.24
C GLY A 148 13.74 -0.35 -7.94
N LEU A 149 12.82 0.45 -7.40
CA LEU A 149 12.34 1.73 -7.96
C LEU A 149 12.75 2.96 -7.16
N TRP A 150 13.74 2.82 -6.26
CA TRP A 150 14.16 3.83 -5.28
C TRP A 150 14.16 5.27 -5.83
N PRO A 151 13.39 6.21 -5.25
CA PRO A 151 13.24 7.57 -5.77
C PRO A 151 14.52 8.41 -5.74
N GLY A 152 15.44 8.10 -4.82
CA GLY A 152 16.70 8.84 -4.66
C GLY A 152 17.79 8.49 -5.67
N ARG A 153 17.56 7.55 -6.60
CA ARG A 153 18.54 7.30 -7.65
C ARG A 153 18.55 8.44 -8.66
N ARG A 154 19.74 8.94 -8.98
CA ARG A 154 19.92 9.96 -10.02
C ARG A 154 19.41 9.39 -11.36
N SER A 155 18.33 9.96 -11.90
CA SER A 155 17.96 9.76 -13.30
C SER A 155 19.07 10.36 -14.17
N ALA A 156 19.65 9.56 -15.07
CA ALA A 156 20.58 10.03 -16.09
C ALA A 156 20.01 11.17 -16.97
N SER A 157 18.70 11.43 -16.92
CA SER A 157 18.07 12.54 -17.64
C SER A 157 18.36 13.93 -17.05
N LEU A 158 18.79 14.03 -15.79
CA LEU A 158 19.20 15.34 -15.20
C LEU A 158 20.58 15.79 -15.70
N GLU A 159 21.38 14.88 -16.25
CA GLU A 159 22.71 15.19 -16.78
C GLU A 159 22.65 15.86 -18.16
N ARG A 160 21.55 15.70 -18.90
CA ARG A 160 21.34 16.34 -20.21
C ARG A 160 20.85 17.78 -20.11
N THR A 161 20.15 18.15 -19.03
CA THR A 161 19.60 19.51 -18.87
C THR A 161 20.60 20.51 -18.28
N HIS A 162 21.69 20.03 -17.66
CA HIS A 162 22.76 20.89 -17.14
C HIS A 162 23.95 21.03 -18.10
N LYS A 163 23.90 20.36 -19.26
CA LYS A 163 24.93 20.42 -20.32
C LYS A 163 24.51 21.29 -21.53
N LYS A 164 23.48 22.11 -21.39
CA LYS A 164 23.07 23.09 -22.40
C LYS A 164 23.02 24.47 -21.79
#